data_AF-A0A9D8BAQ6-F1
#
_entry.id   AF-A0A9D8BAQ6-F1
#
_cell.length_a   1.000
_cell.length_b   1.000
_cell.length_c   1.000
_cell.angle_alpha   90.00
_cell.angle_beta   90.00
_cell.angle_gamma   90.00
#
_symmetry.space_group_name_H-M   'P 1'
#
loop_
_entity.id
_entity.type
_entity.pdbx_description
1 polymer ?
#
loop_
_entity_poly.entity_id
_entity_poly.type
_entity_poly.pdbx_seq_one_letter_code
_entity_poly.pdbx_strand_id
1 'polypeptide(L)'
;MVTGILGKKVGTTQVFVEGGKVVPVTAIEAGPCVVTQIKSSEKEGYNAVQIGFGETKRLNKPEKGHLEKVGAYKHLREFRMSELAGVEIGQKVTVEMFQAGEKVDVVGTSKGRGFAGGVKRHGFQGGPKTHGQKDRHRAPGSIGGGTSPGKVWKGLRMAGHMGDE
;
A
#
# COMPACT_ATOMS: atom_id res chain seq x y z
N MET A 1 -20.90 6.97 4.43
CA MET A 1 -20.70 5.80 3.56
C MET A 1 -19.28 5.28 3.73
N VAL A 2 -19.05 3.97 3.53
CA VAL A 2 -17.70 3.39 3.57
C VAL A 2 -16.83 4.07 2.51
N THR A 3 -15.67 4.56 2.90
CA THR A 3 -14.82 5.47 2.10
C THR A 3 -13.85 4.75 1.17
N GLY A 4 -13.82 3.42 1.17
CA GLY A 4 -12.96 2.66 0.27
C GLY A 4 -13.31 1.18 0.22
N ILE A 5 -12.68 0.49 -0.74
CA ILE A 5 -12.83 -0.94 -0.96
C ILE A 5 -11.46 -1.62 -1.00
N LEU A 6 -11.42 -2.91 -0.64
CA LEU A 6 -10.25 -3.74 -0.89
C LEU A 6 -10.36 -4.43 -2.24
N GLY A 7 -9.21 -4.65 -2.86
CA GLY A 7 -9.12 -5.37 -4.11
C GLY A 7 -7.76 -5.99 -4.33
N LYS A 8 -7.69 -6.82 -5.36
CA LYS A 8 -6.49 -7.50 -5.82
C LYS A 8 -6.08 -6.94 -7.17
N LYS A 9 -4.83 -6.52 -7.30
CA LYS A 9 -4.25 -6.18 -8.60
C LYS A 9 -4.16 -7.44 -9.45
N VAL A 10 -4.90 -7.47 -10.56
CA VAL A 10 -4.90 -8.59 -11.52
C VAL A 10 -3.74 -8.43 -12.50
N GLY A 11 -3.58 -7.23 -13.05
CA GLY A 11 -2.56 -6.95 -14.06
C GLY A 11 -2.68 -5.56 -14.65
N THR A 12 -1.86 -5.28 -15.66
CA THR A 12 -1.87 -4.04 -16.43
C THR A 12 -2.19 -4.35 -17.88
N THR A 13 -3.03 -3.55 -18.51
CA THR A 13 -3.39 -3.66 -19.93
C THR A 13 -3.53 -2.25 -20.52
N GLN A 14 -4.01 -2.14 -21.76
CA GLN A 14 -4.27 -0.88 -22.43
C GLN A 14 -5.70 -0.87 -23.00
N VAL A 15 -6.31 0.31 -23.01
CA VAL A 15 -7.63 0.55 -23.60
C VAL A 15 -7.48 1.56 -24.72
N PHE A 16 -8.14 1.29 -25.85
CA PHE A 16 -8.24 2.23 -26.96
C PHE A 16 -9.47 3.07 -26.76
N VAL A 17 -9.28 4.40 -26.67
CA VAL A 17 -10.39 5.35 -26.58
C VAL A 17 -10.70 5.94 -27.95
N GLU A 18 -11.84 6.61 -28.07
CA GLU A 18 -12.23 7.31 -29.29
C GLU A 18 -11.13 8.28 -29.76
N GLY A 19 -10.88 8.29 -31.07
CA GLY A 19 -9.77 9.06 -31.68
C GLY A 19 -8.41 8.35 -31.68
N GLY A 20 -8.37 7.05 -31.39
CA GLY A 20 -7.16 6.22 -31.56
C GLY A 20 -6.09 6.39 -30.47
N LYS A 21 -6.42 7.08 -29.37
CA LYS A 21 -5.52 7.23 -28.23
C LYS A 21 -5.47 5.94 -27.41
N VAL A 22 -4.28 5.60 -26.94
CA VAL A 22 -4.03 4.43 -26.08
C VAL A 22 -3.85 4.88 -24.64
N VAL A 23 -4.63 4.32 -23.71
CA VAL A 23 -4.54 4.62 -22.29
C VAL A 23 -4.10 3.36 -21.53
N PRO A 24 -2.96 3.39 -20.79
CA PRO A 24 -2.55 2.28 -19.94
C PRO A 24 -3.45 2.21 -18.70
N VAL A 25 -3.93 1.01 -18.38
CA VAL A 25 -4.84 0.78 -17.25
C VAL A 25 -4.34 -0.36 -16.36
N THR A 26 -4.74 -0.33 -15.09
CA THR A 26 -4.53 -1.44 -14.15
C THR A 26 -5.87 -2.09 -13.85
N ALA A 27 -5.98 -3.39 -14.11
CA ALA A 27 -7.16 -4.17 -13.74
C ALA A 27 -7.07 -4.55 -12.26
N ILE A 28 -8.10 -4.18 -11.50
CA ILE A 28 -8.24 -4.46 -10.07
C ILE A 28 -9.54 -5.26 -9.87
N GLU A 29 -9.41 -6.46 -9.33
CA GLU A 29 -10.53 -7.27 -8.85
C GLU A 29 -10.92 -6.73 -7.47
N ALA A 30 -11.92 -5.88 -7.42
CA ALA A 30 -12.39 -5.24 -6.20
C ALA A 30 -13.74 -5.80 -5.77
N GLY A 31 -13.85 -6.18 -4.50
CA GLY A 31 -15.07 -6.67 -3.90
C GLY A 31 -15.57 -8.05 -4.40
N PRO A 32 -16.67 -8.57 -3.82
CA PRO A 32 -17.41 -7.95 -2.71
C PRO A 32 -16.59 -7.95 -1.41
N CYS A 33 -16.51 -6.79 -0.75
CA CYS A 33 -15.97 -6.68 0.60
C CYS A 33 -17.10 -6.70 1.61
N VAL A 34 -16.90 -7.29 2.79
CA VAL A 34 -17.96 -7.41 3.80
C VAL A 34 -17.56 -6.64 5.05
N VAL A 35 -18.47 -5.86 5.62
CA VAL A 35 -18.26 -5.18 6.89
C VAL A 35 -18.17 -6.21 8.01
N THR A 36 -17.01 -6.33 8.65
CA THR A 36 -16.76 -7.32 9.71
C THR A 36 -16.94 -6.76 11.11
N GLN A 37 -16.61 -5.49 11.32
CA GLN A 37 -16.73 -4.81 12.61
C GLN A 37 -17.00 -3.33 12.40
N ILE A 38 -17.82 -2.76 13.29
CA ILE A 38 -18.05 -1.33 13.39
C ILE A 38 -17.40 -0.85 14.70
N LYS A 39 -16.53 0.16 14.60
CA LYS A 39 -15.84 0.78 15.73
C LYS A 39 -16.38 2.17 15.96
N SER A 40 -16.68 2.48 17.22
CA SER A 40 -17.34 3.69 17.69
C SER A 40 -16.43 4.49 18.61
N SER A 41 -16.59 5.82 18.62
CA SER A 41 -15.79 6.68 19.47
C SER A 41 -15.95 6.40 20.97
N GLU A 42 -17.10 5.90 21.40
CA GLU A 42 -17.37 5.60 22.81
C GLU A 42 -16.61 4.36 23.32
N LYS A 43 -16.45 3.34 22.48
CA LYS A 43 -15.81 2.07 22.85
C LYS A 43 -14.34 2.01 22.45
N GLU A 44 -14.00 2.46 21.25
CA GLU A 44 -12.64 2.35 20.68
C GLU A 44 -11.89 3.69 20.62
N GLY A 45 -12.55 4.82 20.93
CA GLY A 45 -11.94 6.15 20.88
C GLY A 45 -11.85 6.75 19.48
N TYR A 46 -12.39 6.09 18.45
CA TYR A 46 -12.53 6.62 17.09
C TYR A 46 -13.62 5.90 16.30
N ASN A 47 -14.13 6.56 15.26
CA ASN A 47 -15.12 6.00 14.34
C ASN A 47 -14.43 5.35 13.13
N ALA A 48 -14.68 4.06 12.92
CA ALA A 48 -14.17 3.33 11.76
C ALA A 48 -15.01 2.09 11.43
N VAL A 49 -14.88 1.63 10.19
CA VAL A 49 -15.47 0.38 9.73
C VAL A 49 -14.34 -0.56 9.30
N GLN A 50 -14.35 -1.77 9.82
CA GLN A 50 -13.48 -2.84 9.36
C GLN A 50 -14.18 -3.60 8.23
N ILE A 51 -13.50 -3.80 7.12
CA ILE A 51 -13.97 -4.60 6.00
C ILE A 51 -13.04 -5.79 5.74
N GLY A 52 -13.64 -6.90 5.36
CA GLY A 52 -12.99 -8.15 4.99
C GLY A 52 -13.02 -8.40 3.47
N PHE A 53 -11.91 -8.91 2.94
CA PHE A 53 -11.75 -9.28 1.53
C PHE A 53 -10.97 -10.59 1.36
N GLY A 54 -11.32 -11.32 0.29
CA GLY A 54 -10.69 -12.57 -0.10
C GLY A 54 -11.10 -13.73 0.80
N GLU A 55 -12.14 -14.46 0.42
CA GLU A 55 -12.64 -15.61 1.18
C GLU A 55 -11.55 -16.66 1.41
N THR A 56 -11.49 -17.21 2.62
CA THR A 56 -10.49 -18.22 3.00
C THR A 56 -11.11 -19.29 3.89
N LYS A 57 -10.64 -20.53 3.74
CA LYS A 57 -10.99 -21.64 4.66
C LYS A 57 -10.01 -21.77 5.82
N ARG A 58 -8.87 -21.08 5.75
CA ARG A 58 -7.76 -21.17 6.71
C ARG A 58 -7.73 -19.92 7.57
N LEU A 59 -8.14 -20.07 8.83
CA LEU A 59 -8.10 -19.05 9.87
C LEU A 59 -7.62 -19.69 11.18
N ASN A 60 -6.92 -18.91 12.01
CA ASN A 60 -6.57 -19.32 13.37
C ASN A 60 -7.80 -19.24 14.29
N LYS A 61 -7.71 -19.79 15.52
CA LYS A 61 -8.86 -19.83 16.44
C LYS A 61 -9.41 -18.44 16.80
N PRO A 62 -8.58 -17.43 17.16
CA PRO A 62 -9.07 -16.07 17.42
C PRO A 62 -9.78 -15.43 16.22
N GLU A 63 -9.21 -15.53 15.02
CA GLU A 63 -9.81 -14.98 13.79
C GLU A 63 -11.16 -15.62 13.48
N LYS A 64 -11.29 -16.94 13.69
CA LYS A 64 -12.57 -17.63 13.53
C LYS A 64 -13.63 -17.09 14.48
N GLY A 65 -13.28 -16.87 15.75
CA GLY A 65 -14.22 -16.29 16.73
C GLY A 65 -14.59 -14.84 16.38
N HIS A 66 -13.63 -14.05 15.90
CA HIS A 66 -13.89 -12.66 15.49
C HIS A 66 -14.83 -12.56 14.28
N LEU A 67 -14.69 -13.46 13.30
CA LEU A 67 -15.42 -13.39 12.03
C LEU A 67 -16.65 -14.31 11.95
N GLU A 68 -16.97 -15.07 13.00
CA GLU A 68 -18.00 -16.11 13.02
C GLU A 68 -19.35 -15.67 12.44
N LYS A 69 -19.75 -14.42 12.67
CA LYS A 69 -21.05 -13.86 12.23
C LYS A 69 -21.10 -13.46 10.75
N VAL A 70 -19.96 -13.26 10.11
CA VAL A 70 -19.85 -12.62 8.78
C VAL A 70 -19.16 -13.49 7.74
N GLY A 71 -18.39 -14.49 8.17
CA GLY A 71 -17.72 -15.43 7.26
C GLY A 71 -16.22 -15.53 7.54
N ALA A 72 -15.44 -15.91 6.55
CA ALA A 72 -13.99 -16.09 6.71
C ALA A 72 -13.23 -15.36 5.61
N TYR A 73 -12.48 -14.32 5.99
CA TYR A 73 -11.78 -13.42 5.07
C TYR A 73 -10.29 -13.35 5.39
N LYS A 74 -9.45 -13.28 4.35
CA LYS A 74 -7.99 -13.29 4.46
C LYS A 74 -7.42 -11.92 4.81
N HIS A 75 -8.02 -10.86 4.30
CA HIS A 75 -7.54 -9.50 4.48
C HIS A 75 -8.58 -8.69 5.23
N LEU A 76 -8.18 -8.11 6.36
CA LEU A 76 -9.00 -7.19 7.16
C LEU A 76 -8.33 -5.81 7.16
N ARG A 77 -9.07 -4.77 6.80
CA ARG A 77 -8.60 -3.38 6.86
C ARG A 77 -9.68 -2.47 7.42
N GLU A 78 -9.23 -1.39 8.04
CA GLU A 78 -10.10 -0.38 8.64
C GLU A 78 -10.11 0.87 7.79
N PHE A 79 -11.31 1.45 7.65
CA PHE A 79 -11.53 2.73 7.02
C PHE A 79 -12.12 3.68 8.07
N ARG A 80 -11.44 4.79 8.31
CA ARG A 80 -11.94 5.82 9.22
C ARG A 80 -13.11 6.56 8.58
N MET A 81 -14.11 6.88 9.40
CA MET A 81 -15.33 7.54 8.96
C MET A 81 -15.75 8.59 9.99
N SER A 82 -16.35 9.69 9.53
CA SER A 82 -16.93 10.70 10.41
C SER A 82 -18.21 10.20 11.07
N GLU A 83 -19.11 9.63 10.27
CA GLU A 83 -20.41 9.13 10.70
C GLU A 83 -20.56 7.63 10.44
N LEU A 84 -21.10 6.93 11.43
CA LEU A 84 -21.35 5.48 11.40
C LEU A 84 -22.81 5.13 11.04
N ALA A 85 -23.66 6.14 10.87
CA ALA A 85 -25.08 5.94 10.60
C ALA A 85 -25.30 5.18 9.28
N GLY A 86 -26.11 4.12 9.34
CA GLY A 86 -26.51 3.33 8.17
C GLY A 86 -25.50 2.27 7.70
N VAL A 87 -24.45 1.99 8.47
CA VAL A 87 -23.56 0.85 8.21
C VAL A 87 -23.95 -0.31 9.13
N GLU A 88 -24.11 -1.50 8.55
CA GLU A 88 -24.44 -2.72 9.29
C GLU A 88 -23.34 -3.78 9.15
N ILE A 89 -23.18 -4.59 10.19
CA ILE A 89 -22.28 -5.75 10.13
C ILE A 89 -22.84 -6.75 9.11
N GLY A 90 -21.99 -7.24 8.22
CA GLY A 90 -22.38 -8.13 7.12
C GLY A 90 -22.78 -7.41 5.83
N GLN A 91 -22.87 -6.07 5.84
CA GLN A 91 -23.14 -5.29 4.64
C GLN A 91 -22.03 -5.51 3.59
N LYS A 92 -22.44 -5.72 2.34
CA LYS A 92 -21.53 -5.86 1.20
C LYS A 92 -21.20 -4.48 0.61
N VAL A 93 -19.91 -4.23 0.42
CA VAL A 93 -19.35 -3.07 -0.28
C VAL A 93 -18.84 -3.54 -1.64
N THR A 94 -19.40 -2.98 -2.71
CA THR A 94 -19.13 -3.32 -4.11
C THR A 94 -18.50 -2.15 -4.86
N VAL A 95 -18.04 -2.40 -6.09
CA VAL A 95 -17.43 -1.39 -6.97
C VAL A 95 -18.41 -0.28 -7.36
N GLU A 96 -19.72 -0.53 -7.21
CA GLU A 96 -20.80 0.42 -7.51
C GLU A 96 -20.74 1.71 -6.67
N MET A 97 -19.91 1.73 -5.62
CA MET A 97 -19.64 2.95 -4.86
C MET A 97 -18.85 4.01 -5.65
N PHE A 98 -18.15 3.61 -6.73
CA PHE A 98 -17.37 4.52 -7.56
C PHE A 98 -18.13 4.93 -8.81
N GLN A 99 -17.98 6.18 -9.21
CA GLN A 99 -18.51 6.67 -10.48
C GLN A 99 -17.41 6.75 -11.54
N ALA A 100 -17.78 6.47 -12.80
CA ALA A 100 -16.83 6.60 -13.91
C ALA A 100 -16.33 8.04 -14.05
N GLY A 101 -15.01 8.22 -14.12
CA GLY A 101 -14.36 9.54 -14.17
C GLY A 101 -13.91 10.10 -12.82
N GLU A 102 -14.31 9.46 -11.71
CA GLU A 102 -13.83 9.79 -10.38
C GLU A 102 -12.33 9.48 -10.24
N LYS A 103 -11.62 10.34 -9.52
CA LYS A 103 -10.21 10.10 -9.17
C LYS A 103 -10.15 9.31 -7.87
N VAL A 104 -9.35 8.25 -7.88
CA VAL A 104 -9.21 7.34 -6.74
C VAL A 104 -7.76 7.26 -6.28
N ASP A 105 -7.58 7.18 -4.95
CA ASP A 105 -6.30 6.91 -4.33
C ASP A 105 -6.12 5.41 -4.13
N VAL A 106 -5.04 4.83 -4.65
CA VAL A 106 -4.75 3.40 -4.57
C VAL A 106 -3.53 3.16 -3.68
N VAL A 107 -3.75 2.44 -2.57
CA VAL A 107 -2.70 2.07 -1.62
C VAL A 107 -2.43 0.57 -1.70
N GLY A 108 -1.17 0.17 -1.72
CA GLY A 108 -0.76 -1.22 -1.68
C GLY A 108 0.72 -1.37 -1.42
N THR A 109 1.13 -2.57 -0.99
CA THR A 109 2.55 -2.87 -0.74
C THR A 109 3.32 -2.96 -2.05
N SER A 110 4.38 -2.18 -2.13
CA SER A 110 5.27 -2.12 -3.28
C SER A 110 6.08 -3.41 -3.45
N LYS A 111 6.54 -3.70 -4.68
CA LYS A 111 7.39 -4.87 -4.92
C LYS A 111 8.73 -4.73 -4.18
N GLY A 112 9.05 -5.69 -3.33
CA GLY A 112 10.35 -5.80 -2.68
C GLY A 112 11.50 -5.92 -3.68
N ARG A 113 12.58 -5.18 -3.43
CA ARG A 113 13.81 -5.17 -4.25
C ARG A 113 15.05 -5.62 -3.46
N GLY A 114 14.85 -6.14 -2.25
CA GLY A 114 15.88 -6.61 -1.34
C GLY A 114 16.80 -5.49 -0.84
N PHE A 115 18.04 -5.84 -0.48
CA PHE A 115 19.05 -4.87 -0.13
C PHE A 115 19.54 -4.10 -1.38
N ALA A 116 19.20 -2.82 -1.45
CA ALA A 116 19.53 -1.94 -2.57
C ALA A 116 20.61 -0.94 -2.19
N GLY A 117 21.63 -0.81 -3.06
CA GLY A 117 22.67 0.23 -2.94
C GLY A 117 22.16 1.64 -3.22
N GLY A 118 22.94 2.67 -2.86
CA GLY A 118 22.54 4.09 -2.94
C GLY A 118 22.12 4.55 -4.34
N VAL A 119 22.75 4.03 -5.40
CA VAL A 119 22.36 4.34 -6.79
C VAL A 119 20.93 3.87 -7.10
N LYS A 120 20.57 2.64 -6.72
CA LYS A 120 19.24 2.07 -7.00
C LYS A 120 18.17 2.61 -6.05
N ARG A 121 18.52 2.78 -4.77
CA ARG A 121 17.59 3.18 -3.70
C ARG A 121 17.28 4.68 -3.71
N HIS A 122 18.29 5.50 -3.98
CA HIS A 122 18.22 6.96 -3.81
C HIS A 122 18.62 7.75 -5.07
N GLY A 123 18.90 7.08 -6.19
CA GLY A 123 19.26 7.74 -7.45
C GLY A 123 20.64 8.41 -7.43
N PHE A 124 21.58 7.96 -6.60
CA PHE A 124 22.94 8.52 -6.58
C PHE A 124 23.65 8.33 -7.93
N GLN A 125 24.39 9.35 -8.39
CA GLN A 125 25.03 9.33 -9.71
C GLN A 125 26.21 8.34 -9.79
N GLY A 126 26.91 8.08 -8.67
CA GLY A 126 28.14 7.30 -8.66
C GLY A 126 29.37 8.13 -9.03
N GLY A 127 30.55 7.49 -9.04
CA GLY A 127 31.80 8.10 -9.50
C GLY A 127 32.01 7.95 -11.01
N PRO A 128 33.09 8.51 -11.58
CA PRO A 128 33.48 8.22 -12.97
C PRO A 128 33.76 6.72 -13.14
N LYS A 129 33.59 6.17 -14.36
CA LYS A 129 33.86 4.75 -14.63
C LYS A 129 35.35 4.46 -14.91
N THR A 130 36.07 5.44 -15.45
CA THR A 130 37.48 5.37 -15.86
C THR A 130 38.27 6.55 -15.23
N HIS A 131 39.40 6.96 -15.82
CA HIS A 131 40.23 8.07 -15.36
C HIS A 131 40.78 7.90 -13.92
N GLY A 132 41.39 6.74 -13.64
CA GLY A 132 42.05 6.48 -12.36
C GLY A 132 41.12 6.11 -11.20
N GLN A 133 39.82 5.97 -11.46
CA GLN A 133 38.85 5.44 -10.52
C GLN A 133 39.26 4.02 -10.05
N LYS A 134 39.40 3.83 -8.73
CA LYS A 134 39.52 2.51 -8.08
C LYS A 134 38.23 2.15 -7.34
N ASP A 135 37.66 0.99 -7.65
CA ASP A 135 36.55 0.25 -6.98
C ASP A 135 35.30 0.99 -6.45
N ARG A 136 35.14 2.29 -6.72
CA ARG A 136 34.12 3.16 -6.10
C ARG A 136 33.12 3.75 -7.08
N HIS A 137 33.02 3.19 -8.29
CA HIS A 137 32.05 3.62 -9.31
C HIS A 137 30.62 3.74 -8.75
N ARG A 138 30.20 2.87 -7.82
CA ARG A 138 28.86 2.89 -7.19
C ARG A 138 28.88 3.11 -5.67
N ALA A 139 29.99 3.63 -5.14
CA ALA A 139 30.10 3.95 -3.72
C ALA A 139 29.19 5.14 -3.35
N PRO A 140 28.78 5.29 -2.08
CA PRO A 140 27.90 6.37 -1.64
C PRO A 140 28.56 7.76 -1.63
N GLY A 141 29.89 7.85 -1.81
CA GLY A 141 30.64 9.10 -1.65
C GLY A 141 30.89 9.45 -0.19
N SER A 142 31.04 10.74 0.11
CA SER A 142 31.18 11.21 1.49
C SER A 142 29.86 11.07 2.26
N ILE A 143 29.95 10.71 3.54
CA ILE A 143 28.80 10.53 4.45
C ILE A 143 28.77 11.54 5.60
N GLY A 144 29.68 12.52 5.61
CA GLY A 144 29.77 13.49 6.70
C GLY A 144 30.79 14.61 6.45
N GLY A 145 30.76 15.58 7.36
CA GLY A 145 31.80 16.61 7.46
C GLY A 145 33.01 16.13 8.28
N GLY A 146 34.02 16.99 8.44
CA GLY A 146 35.18 16.75 9.30
C GLY A 146 34.85 16.85 10.79
N THR A 147 35.70 17.56 11.55
CA THR A 147 35.64 17.61 13.03
C THR A 147 34.29 18.03 13.61
N SER A 148 33.66 19.04 13.01
CA SER A 148 32.31 19.48 13.37
C SER A 148 31.37 19.16 12.21
N PRO A 149 30.34 18.30 12.37
CA PRO A 149 29.73 17.79 13.60
C PRO A 149 30.31 16.46 14.16
N GLY A 150 31.33 15.86 13.53
CA GLY A 150 31.97 14.63 14.03
C GLY A 150 31.06 13.39 14.04
N LYS A 151 29.92 13.44 13.35
CA LYS A 151 28.93 12.35 13.29
C LYS A 151 28.18 12.35 11.97
N VAL A 152 27.57 11.21 11.66
CA VAL A 152 26.60 11.07 10.56
C VAL A 152 25.22 11.50 11.05
N TRP A 153 24.53 12.32 10.26
CA TRP A 153 23.17 12.77 10.58
C TRP A 153 22.13 11.65 10.45
N LYS A 154 21.10 11.68 11.30
CA LYS A 154 19.95 10.77 11.19
C LYS A 154 19.21 11.02 9.88
N GLY A 155 18.75 9.95 9.25
CA GLY A 155 18.07 10.03 7.95
C GLY A 155 19.00 10.20 6.75
N LEU A 156 20.33 10.14 6.93
CA LEU A 156 21.25 10.17 5.81
C LEU A 156 20.98 8.98 4.87
N ARG A 157 20.87 9.28 3.58
CA ARG A 157 20.58 8.30 2.53
C ARG A 157 21.73 7.31 2.38
N MET A 158 21.46 6.05 2.71
CA MET A 158 22.41 4.93 2.58
C MET A 158 21.77 3.73 1.88
N ALA A 159 22.58 2.71 1.58
CA ALA A 159 22.07 1.42 1.15
C ALA A 159 21.14 0.79 2.21
N GLY A 160 20.22 -0.08 1.79
CA GLY A 160 19.28 -0.72 2.69
C GLY A 160 18.14 -1.42 1.96
N HIS A 161 17.20 -1.98 2.70
CA HIS A 161 15.99 -2.57 2.12
C HIS A 161 15.21 -1.53 1.30
N MET A 162 14.69 -1.94 0.14
CA MET A 162 13.92 -1.09 -0.77
C MET A 162 12.67 -1.82 -1.25
N GLY A 163 11.52 -1.16 -1.15
CA GLY A 163 10.20 -1.76 -1.41
C GLY A 163 9.77 -2.69 -0.29
N ASP A 164 8.68 -3.45 -0.53
CA ASP A 164 7.97 -4.22 0.49
C ASP A 164 7.41 -3.33 1.62
N GLU A 165 7.08 -2.10 1.25
CA GLU A 165 6.43 -1.07 2.06
C GLU A 165 5.13 -0.64 1.39
#